data_AF-A0A0K8QAS9-F1
#
_entry.id   AF-A0A0K8QAS9-F1
#
_cell.length_a   1.000
_cell.length_b   1.000
_cell.length_c   1.000
_cell.angle_alpha   90.00
_cell.angle_beta   90.00
_cell.angle_gamma   90.00
#
_symmetry.space_group_name_H-M   'P 1'
#
loop_
_entity.id
_entity.type
_entity.pdbx_description
1 polymer ?
#
loop_
_entity_poly.entity_id
_entity_poly.type
_entity_poly.pdbx_seq_one_letter_code
_entity_poly.pdbx_strand_id
1 'polypeptide(L)'
;MHTSRKAQATDDLQSGKARTVDSKRLPSPDDLLILLTVARLGRFNAVAETLGTTHTTISRRILALDQQLGGRTLDAHPMAGN
;
A
#
# COMPACT_ATOMS: atom_id res chain seq x y z
N MET A 1 -24.73 -57.52 -0.85
CA MET A 1 -25.92 -56.71 -1.19
C MET A 1 -26.43 -56.08 0.10
N HIS A 2 -26.29 -54.80 0.42
CA HIS A 2 -25.88 -53.61 -0.30
C HIS A 2 -25.11 -52.72 0.67
N THR A 3 -23.99 -52.20 0.18
CA THR A 3 -23.09 -51.25 0.84
C THR A 3 -23.66 -49.83 0.82
N SER A 4 -23.07 -48.97 1.67
CA SER A 4 -23.00 -47.51 1.51
C SER A 4 -24.20 -46.70 2.01
N ARG A 5 -24.21 -46.49 3.33
CA ARG A 5 -24.82 -45.30 3.95
C ARG A 5 -23.94 -44.10 3.59
N LYS A 6 -24.56 -43.16 2.87
CA LYS A 6 -23.98 -41.94 2.28
C LYS A 6 -22.97 -41.23 3.19
N ALA A 7 -21.83 -40.89 2.59
CA ALA A 7 -20.91 -39.87 3.07
C ALA A 7 -21.69 -38.55 3.21
N GLN A 8 -21.86 -38.12 4.46
CA GLN A 8 -22.38 -36.80 4.79
C GLN A 8 -21.31 -35.78 4.38
N ALA A 9 -21.72 -34.89 3.49
CA ALA A 9 -20.92 -33.79 2.97
C ALA A 9 -20.28 -33.00 4.13
N THR A 10 -18.95 -33.02 4.16
CA THR A 10 -18.11 -32.04 4.83
C THR A 10 -17.90 -30.89 3.85
N ASP A 11 -18.95 -30.12 3.61
CA ASP A 11 -18.90 -28.86 2.88
C ASP A 11 -19.80 -27.89 3.68
N ASP A 12 -19.58 -26.60 3.59
CA ASP A 12 -20.37 -25.55 4.30
C ASP A 12 -19.94 -25.14 5.72
N LEU A 13 -18.64 -24.94 5.98
CA LEU A 13 -18.25 -23.93 6.97
C LEU A 13 -16.93 -23.21 6.62
N GLN A 14 -16.88 -22.60 5.44
CA GLN A 14 -15.89 -21.57 5.09
C GLN A 14 -16.60 -20.23 4.75
N SER A 15 -17.61 -19.85 5.53
CA SER A 15 -18.26 -18.54 5.42
C SER A 15 -17.90 -17.71 6.64
N GLY A 16 -16.88 -16.85 6.53
CA GLY A 16 -16.52 -15.94 7.62
C GLY A 16 -15.07 -15.44 7.70
N LYS A 17 -14.16 -15.71 6.75
CA LYS A 17 -12.87 -15.00 6.71
C LYS A 17 -13.12 -13.62 6.08
N ALA A 18 -13.66 -12.72 6.90
CA ALA A 18 -13.83 -11.31 6.63
C ALA A 18 -12.62 -10.80 5.85
N ARG A 19 -12.89 -10.08 4.76
CA ARG A 19 -11.97 -9.31 3.91
C ARG A 19 -10.73 -8.83 4.68
N THR A 20 -9.75 -9.70 4.86
CA THR A 20 -8.39 -9.27 5.17
C THR A 20 -7.92 -8.72 3.85
N VAL A 21 -8.21 -7.45 3.60
CA VAL A 21 -7.57 -6.69 2.53
C VAL A 21 -6.12 -7.13 2.49
N ASP A 22 -5.67 -7.65 1.35
CA ASP A 22 -4.32 -8.19 1.21
C ASP A 22 -3.34 -7.09 1.62
N SER A 23 -2.90 -7.07 2.88
CA SER A 23 -1.99 -6.06 3.44
C SER A 23 -0.63 -6.07 2.75
N LYS A 24 -0.41 -7.07 1.87
CA LYS A 24 0.73 -7.19 0.99
C LYS A 24 0.60 -6.40 -0.32
N ARG A 25 -0.62 -5.96 -0.67
CA ARG A 25 -0.92 -5.11 -1.84
C ARG A 25 -1.27 -3.67 -1.47
N LEU A 26 -1.66 -3.41 -0.23
CA LEU A 26 -2.01 -2.06 0.21
C LEU A 26 -0.80 -1.34 0.82
N PRO A 27 -0.54 -0.09 0.42
CA PRO A 27 0.52 0.69 1.03
C PRO A 27 0.26 1.02 2.49
N SER A 28 1.35 1.17 3.25
CA SER A 28 1.26 1.61 4.64
C SER A 28 0.61 3.00 4.69
N PRO A 29 -0.27 3.27 5.67
CA PRO A 29 -0.82 4.61 5.89
C PRO A 29 0.26 5.68 5.99
N ASP A 30 1.42 5.36 6.57
CA ASP A 30 2.55 6.28 6.66
C ASP A 30 3.09 6.68 5.29
N ASP A 31 3.14 5.74 4.34
CA ASP A 31 3.66 6.00 3.00
C ASP A 31 2.70 6.89 2.22
N LEU A 32 1.39 6.77 2.46
CA LEU A 32 0.38 7.68 1.93
C LEU A 32 0.50 9.09 2.53
N LEU A 33 0.78 9.21 3.83
CA LEU A 33 1.03 10.51 4.48
C LEU A 33 2.30 11.16 3.95
N ILE A 34 3.36 10.37 3.74
CA ILE A 34 4.60 10.82 3.11
C ILE A 34 4.33 11.32 1.71
N LEU A 35 3.63 10.55 0.88
CA LEU A 35 3.26 10.95 -0.47
C LEU A 35 2.48 12.27 -0.48
N LEU A 36 1.46 12.40 0.37
CA LEU A 36 0.67 13.62 0.49
C LEU A 36 1.53 14.82 0.90
N THR A 37 2.48 14.62 1.80
CA THR A 37 3.40 15.67 2.25
C THR A 37 4.36 16.07 1.13
N VAL A 38 4.89 15.10 0.38
CA VAL A 38 5.72 15.36 -0.81
C VAL A 38 4.93 16.09 -1.88
N ALA A 39 3.69 15.70 -2.16
CA ALA A 39 2.84 16.37 -3.15
C ALA A 39 2.53 17.84 -2.76
N ARG A 40 2.45 18.14 -1.46
CA ARG A 40 2.22 19.51 -0.96
C ARG A 40 3.47 20.39 -0.97
N LEU A 41 4.62 19.83 -0.58
CA LEU A 41 5.86 20.60 -0.40
C LEU A 41 6.75 20.61 -1.65
N GLY A 42 6.63 19.61 -2.52
CA GLY A 42 7.40 19.47 -3.77
C GLY A 42 8.91 19.23 -3.60
N ARG A 43 9.46 19.32 -2.38
CA ARG A 43 10.90 19.17 -2.10
C ARG A 43 11.15 18.14 -1.02
N PHE A 44 11.96 17.11 -1.33
CA PHE A 44 12.27 16.03 -0.38
C PHE A 44 12.97 16.50 0.91
N ASN A 45 13.76 17.59 0.85
CA ASN A 45 14.41 18.13 2.05
C ASN A 45 13.41 18.77 3.02
N ALA A 46 12.46 19.57 2.52
CA ALA A 46 11.42 20.17 3.36
C ALA A 46 10.50 19.10 3.99
N VAL A 47 10.24 18.01 3.25
CA VAL A 47 9.50 16.86 3.75
C VAL A 47 10.27 16.13 4.84
N ALA A 48 11.59 15.93 4.65
CA ALA A 48 12.48 15.29 5.62
C ALA A 48 12.48 16.03 6.96
N GLU A 49 12.58 17.36 6.91
CA GLU A 49 12.49 18.21 8.10
C GLU A 49 11.10 18.13 8.76
N THR A 50 10.03 18.19 7.96
CA THR A 50 8.64 18.12 8.47
C THR A 50 8.33 16.78 9.15
N LEU A 51 8.86 15.68 8.61
CA LEU A 51 8.60 14.33 9.11
C LEU A 51 9.65 13.85 10.12
N GLY A 52 10.68 14.65 10.42
CA GLY A 52 11.78 14.25 11.32
C GLY A 52 12.55 13.03 10.82
N THR A 53 12.68 12.86 9.50
CA THR A 53 13.34 11.69 8.88
C THR A 53 14.39 12.11 7.86
N THR A 54 15.13 11.16 7.31
CA THR A 54 16.15 11.44 6.28
C THR A 54 15.54 11.40 4.88
N HIS A 55 16.03 12.26 3.98
CA HIS A 55 15.64 12.27 2.57
C HIS A 55 15.76 10.88 1.91
N THR A 56 16.78 10.09 2.24
CA THR A 56 16.97 8.71 1.75
C THR A 56 15.87 7.74 2.22
N THR A 57 15.28 7.98 3.40
CA THR A 57 14.15 7.20 3.91
C THR A 57 12.88 7.54 3.16
N ILE A 58 12.64 8.83 2.90
CA ILE A 58 11.49 9.28 2.10
C ILE A 58 11.58 8.73 0.68
N SER A 59 12.74 8.85 0.03
CA SER A 59 12.95 8.30 -1.31
C SER A 59 12.65 6.81 -1.34
N ARG A 60 13.23 6.01 -0.43
CA ARG A 60 12.95 4.55 -0.37
C ARG A 60 11.47 4.24 -0.17
N ARG A 61 10.77 4.99 0.68
CA ARG A 61 9.33 4.80 0.93
C ARG A 61 8.47 5.15 -0.27
N ILE A 62 8.77 6.26 -0.97
CA ILE A 62 8.10 6.62 -2.22
C ILE A 62 8.35 5.56 -3.32
N LEU A 63 9.58 5.07 -3.46
CA LEU A 63 9.88 4.00 -4.43
C LEU A 63 9.13 2.70 -4.10
N ALA A 64 9.03 2.33 -2.81
CA ALA A 64 8.27 1.16 -2.39
C ALA A 64 6.76 1.35 -2.64
N LEU A 65 6.26 2.56 -2.39
CA LEU A 65 4.88 2.95 -2.65
C LEU A 65 4.53 2.89 -4.14
N ASP A 66 5.37 3.44 -5.01
CA ASP A 66 5.22 3.39 -6.47
C ASP A 66 5.15 1.93 -6.97
N GLN A 67 6.02 1.06 -6.44
CA GLN A 67 6.02 -0.36 -6.78
C GLN A 67 4.73 -1.07 -6.35
N GLN A 68 4.18 -0.71 -5.19
CA GLN A 68 2.93 -1.28 -4.69
C GLN A 68 1.70 -0.78 -5.45
N LEU A 69 1.71 0.49 -5.87
CA LEU A 69 0.64 1.10 -6.66
C LEU A 69 0.71 0.75 -8.15
N GLY A 70 1.82 0.16 -8.61
CA GLY A 70 2.00 -0.30 -9.98
C GLY A 70 2.35 0.82 -10.97
N GLY A 71 2.89 1.94 -10.51
CA GLY A 71 3.22 3.10 -11.35
C GLY A 71 3.94 4.21 -10.59
N ARG A 72 4.44 5.22 -11.30
CA ARG A 72 5.01 6.42 -10.67
C ARG A 72 3.87 7.28 -10.13
N THR A 73 3.85 7.50 -8.83
CA THR A 73 2.79 8.28 -8.17
C THR A 73 3.05 9.79 -8.26
N LEU A 74 4.34 10.16 -8.33
CA LEU A 74 4.76 11.53 -8.52
C LEU A 74 5.34 11.64 -9.94
N ASP A 75 4.54 12.17 -10.87
CA ASP A 75 5.16 12.85 -12.01
C ASP A 75 5.84 14.08 -11.44
N ALA A 76 7.17 14.10 -11.53
CA ALA A 76 7.95 15.28 -11.26
C ALA A 76 7.53 16.32 -12.30
N HIS A 77 6.42 17.00 -12.07
CA HIS A 77 6.13 18.27 -12.70
C HIS A 77 6.96 19.27 -11.90
N PRO A 78 8.17 19.65 -12.37
CA PRO A 78 8.82 20.80 -11.79
C PRO A 78 7.78 21.92 -11.88
N MET A 79 7.46 22.53 -10.74
CA MET A 79 6.78 23.80 -10.73
C MET A 79 7.75 24.79 -11.36
N ALA A 80 7.75 24.86 -12.69
CA ALA A 80 8.19 26.02 -13.44
C ALA A 80 7.18 27.12 -13.14
N GLY A 81 7.36 27.75 -11.97
CA GLY A 81 6.63 28.95 -11.58
C GLY A 81 7.42 30.17 -12.04
N ASN A 82 6.85 30.86 -13.04
CA ASN A 82 7.03 32.27 -13.44
C ASN A 82 8.42 32.77 -13.82
#